data_AF-A0A923UGX1-F1
#
_entry.id   AF-A0A923UGX1-F1
#
_cell.length_a   1.000
_cell.length_b   1.000
_cell.length_c   1.000
_cell.angle_alpha   90.00
_cell.angle_beta   90.00
_cell.angle_gamma   90.00
#
_symmetry.space_group_name_H-M   'P 1'
#
loop_
_entity.id
_entity.type
_entity.pdbx_description
1 polymer ?
#
loop_
_entity_poly.entity_id
_entity_poly.type
_entity_poly.pdbx_seq_one_letter_code
_entity_poly.pdbx_strand_id
1 'polypeptide(L)' 'MTLKKFKAKTHKSSKKRIKVTNGGDLSKGKLMIAKSFRQHRMIGKSRSRVLKGRKYTELHKCYDKLKAII' A
#
# COMPACT_ATOMS: atom_id res chain seq x y z
N MET A 1 -36.52 -20.43 -3.63
CA MET A 1 -35.04 -20.32 -3.50
C MET A 1 -34.66 -18.86 -3.28
N THR A 2 -33.93 -18.52 -2.22
CA THR A 2 -33.49 -17.14 -1.95
C THR A 2 -32.10 -16.89 -2.50
N LEU A 3 -31.95 -15.93 -3.42
CA LEU A 3 -30.66 -15.51 -3.96
C LEU A 3 -29.82 -14.82 -2.88
N LYS A 4 -28.53 -15.17 -2.78
CA LYS A 4 -27.60 -14.52 -1.84
C LYS A 4 -27.31 -13.09 -2.30
N LYS A 5 -27.34 -12.14 -1.36
CA LYS A 5 -26.97 -10.73 -1.61
C LYS A 5 -25.50 -10.62 -1.98
N PHE A 6 -25.20 -9.77 -2.96
CA PHE A 6 -23.84 -9.45 -3.37
C PHE A 6 -23.04 -8.81 -2.23
N LYS A 7 -21.79 -9.24 -2.06
CA LYS A 7 -20.83 -8.65 -1.11
C LYS A 7 -19.61 -8.18 -1.87
N ALA A 8 -19.24 -6.91 -1.70
CA ALA A 8 -18.02 -6.36 -2.24
C ALA A 8 -16.80 -7.10 -1.65
N LYS A 9 -15.80 -7.37 -2.49
CA LYS A 9 -14.56 -8.03 -2.09
C LYS A 9 -13.39 -7.06 -2.21
N THR A 10 -12.46 -7.17 -1.28
CA THR A 10 -11.22 -6.38 -1.27
C THR A 10 -10.38 -6.66 -2.51
N HIS A 11 -9.77 -5.62 -3.09
CA HIS A 11 -8.89 -5.80 -4.24
C HIS A 11 -7.57 -6.48 -3.85
N LYS A 12 -7.37 -7.71 -4.30
CA LYS A 12 -6.29 -8.60 -3.84
C LYS A 12 -4.88 -8.01 -4.00
N SER A 13 -4.60 -7.33 -5.12
CA SER A 13 -3.25 -6.77 -5.36
C SER A 13 -2.98 -5.54 -4.51
N SER A 14 -4.01 -4.72 -4.23
CA SER A 14 -3.90 -3.60 -3.30
C SER A 14 -3.61 -4.10 -1.89
N LYS A 15 -4.33 -5.12 -1.42
CA LYS A 15 -4.11 -5.75 -0.11
C LYS A 15 -2.69 -6.29 0.09
N LYS A 16 -2.04 -6.77 -0.97
CA LYS A 16 -0.65 -7.28 -0.90
C LYS A 16 0.41 -6.16 -0.87
N ARG A 17 0.12 -5.00 -1.45
CA ARG A 17 1.14 -3.94 -1.67
C ARG A 17 1.00 -2.77 -0.71
N ILE A 18 -0.21 -2.49 -0.23
CA ILE A 18 -0.50 -1.34 0.63
C ILE A 18 -0.63 -1.86 2.06
N LYS A 19 0.13 -1.26 2.97
CA LYS A 19 0.03 -1.51 4.41
C LYS A 19 -0.71 -0.34 5.05
N VAL A 20 -1.43 -0.59 6.14
CA VAL A 20 -2.12 0.44 6.90
C VAL A 20 -1.39 0.58 8.24
N THR A 21 -1.14 1.81 8.68
CA THR A 21 -0.59 2.03 10.03
C THR A 21 -1.63 1.69 11.10
N ASN A 22 -1.24 1.71 12.38
CA ASN A 22 -2.15 1.55 13.52
C ASN A 22 -2.92 0.19 13.50
N GLY A 23 -2.19 -0.91 13.25
CA GLY A 23 -2.76 -2.25 13.38
C GLY A 23 -3.77 -2.65 12.30
N GLY A 24 -3.92 -1.88 11.22
CA GLY A 24 -4.84 -2.21 10.13
C GLY A 24 -6.14 -1.42 10.11
N ASP A 25 -6.37 -0.51 11.07
CA ASP A 25 -7.57 0.32 11.08
C ASP A 25 -7.55 1.33 9.92
N LEU A 26 -8.42 1.13 8.93
CA LEU A 26 -8.53 1.99 7.75
C LEU A 26 -9.09 3.39 8.06
N SER A 27 -9.86 3.53 9.13
CA SER A 27 -10.54 4.78 9.49
C SER A 27 -9.51 5.83 9.94
N LYS A 28 -8.55 5.40 10.76
CA LYS A 28 -7.54 6.27 11.38
C LYS A 28 -6.12 6.01 10.87
N GLY A 29 -5.90 4.91 10.18
CA GLY A 29 -4.60 4.51 9.66
C GLY A 29 -4.23 5.23 8.37
N LYS A 30 -2.93 5.43 8.21
CA LYS A 30 -2.30 5.97 7.00
C LYS A 30 -1.94 4.82 6.07
N LEU A 31 -2.16 5.01 4.76
CA LEU A 31 -1.73 4.03 3.77
C LEU A 31 -0.23 4.16 3.54
N MET A 32 0.49 3.05 3.57
CA MET A 32 1.94 2.97 3.38
C MET A 32 2.28 2.05 2.22
N ILE A 33 3.27 2.44 1.42
CA ILE A 33 3.76 1.65 0.28
C ILE A 33 5.28 1.59 0.28
N ALA A 34 5.83 0.49 -0.24
CA ALA A 34 7.26 0.36 -0.49
C ALA A 34 7.66 1.12 -1.75
N LYS A 35 8.81 1.80 -1.74
CA LYS A 35 9.35 2.46 -2.93
C LYS A 35 9.76 1.43 -4.00
N SER A 36 9.42 1.71 -5.26
CA SER A 36 9.53 0.80 -6.40
C SER A 36 10.97 0.48 -6.86
N PHE A 37 11.94 1.36 -6.61
CA PHE A 37 13.28 1.27 -7.21
C PHE A 37 14.29 0.37 -6.47
N ARG A 38 13.83 -0.60 -5.66
CA ARG A 38 14.68 -1.45 -4.82
C ARG A 38 15.10 -2.80 -5.41
N GLN A 39 14.44 -3.26 -6.48
CA GLN A 39 14.58 -4.65 -6.92
C GLN A 39 15.75 -4.87 -7.90
N HIS A 40 15.98 -3.92 -8.81
CA HIS A 40 16.98 -4.07 -9.88
C HIS A 40 17.81 -2.79 -10.05
N ARG A 41 18.98 -2.93 -10.71
CA ARG A 41 19.92 -1.83 -11.00
C ARG A 41 20.27 -1.01 -9.76
N MET A 42 20.73 -1.71 -8.72
CA MET A 42 21.15 -1.09 -7.45
C MET A 42 22.61 -0.63 -7.51
N ILE A 43 23.43 -1.31 -8.31
CA ILE A 43 24.79 -0.92 -8.66
C ILE A 43 24.72 0.43 -9.41
N GLY A 44 25.53 1.41 -8.98
CA GLY A 44 25.52 2.78 -9.51
C GLY A 44 24.56 3.76 -8.80
N LYS A 45 23.69 3.29 -7.89
CA LYS A 45 22.91 4.20 -7.03
C LYS A 45 23.72 4.57 -5.79
N SER A 46 23.66 5.84 -5.39
CA SER A 46 24.30 6.28 -4.15
C SER A 46 23.72 5.55 -2.93
N ARG A 47 24.58 5.27 -1.94
CA ARG A 47 24.18 4.62 -0.68
C ARG A 47 23.00 5.34 -0.02
N SER A 48 22.98 6.67 -0.03
CA SER A 48 21.88 7.49 0.50
C SER A 48 20.56 7.25 -0.23
N ARG A 49 20.58 7.11 -1.57
CA ARG A 49 19.39 6.80 -2.37
C ARG A 49 18.87 5.39 -2.10
N VAL A 50 19.77 4.41 -1.93
CA VAL A 50 19.40 3.03 -1.54
C VAL A 50 18.76 3.01 -0.15
N LEU A 51 19.35 3.68 0.84
CA LEU A 51 18.82 3.76 2.20
C LEU A 51 17.48 4.51 2.28
N LYS A 52 17.32 5.62 1.56
CA LYS A 52 16.01 6.31 1.41
C LYS A 52 14.99 5.41 0.72
N GLY A 53 15.46 4.58 -0.20
CA GLY A 53 14.69 3.51 -0.82
C GLY A 53 14.09 2.61 0.25
N ARG A 54 14.88 2.18 1.25
CA ARG A 54 14.60 1.15 2.29
C ARG A 54 13.43 1.43 3.24
N LYS A 55 12.91 2.65 3.31
CA LYS A 55 11.75 3.02 4.15
C LYS A 55 10.43 2.88 3.39
N TYR A 56 9.37 2.48 4.10
CA TYR A 56 7.99 2.63 3.59
C TYR A 56 7.62 4.11 3.63
N THR A 57 6.79 4.54 2.69
CA THR A 57 6.32 5.92 2.62
C THR A 57 4.81 5.97 2.66
N GLU A 58 4.29 7.01 3.30
CA GLU A 58 2.87 7.36 3.27
C GLU A 58 2.43 7.61 1.81
N LEU A 59 1.31 7.03 1.43
CA LEU A 59 0.65 7.27 0.15
C LEU A 59 0.06 8.68 0.16
N HIS A 60 0.07 9.34 -1.00
CA HIS A 60 -0.47 10.70 -1.10
C HIS A 60 -1.96 10.72 -0.76
N LYS A 61 -2.44 11.80 -0.13
CA LYS A 61 -3.84 11.96 0.32
C LYS A 61 -4.88 11.76 -0.79
N CYS A 62 -4.50 12.00 -2.06
CA CYS A 62 -5.39 11.74 -3.19
C CYS A 62 -5.82 10.26 -3.32
N TYR A 63 -5.08 9.34 -2.69
CA TYR A 63 -5.37 7.92 -2.66
C TYR A 63 -6.19 7.48 -1.44
N ASP A 64 -6.66 8.40 -0.59
CA ASP A 64 -7.47 8.04 0.57
C ASP A 64 -8.78 7.36 0.18
N LYS A 65 -9.30 7.63 -1.03
CA LYS A 65 -10.44 6.91 -1.61
C LYS A 65 -10.20 5.40 -1.76
N LEU A 66 -8.94 4.95 -1.82
CA LEU A 66 -8.60 3.52 -1.86
C LEU A 66 -8.93 2.80 -0.56
N LYS A 67 -9.11 3.51 0.57
CA LYS A 67 -9.52 2.90 1.85
C LYS A 67 -10.86 2.16 1.76
N ALA A 68 -11.74 2.57 0.83
CA ALA A 68 -13.01 1.88 0.60
C ALA A 68 -12.90 0.62 -0.27
N ILE A 69 -11.77 0.43 -0.98
CA ILE A 69 -11.54 -0.65 -1.95
C ILE A 69 -10.68 -1.77 -1.35
N ILE A 70 -9.83 -1.42 -0.39
CA ILE A 70 -8.89 -2.32 0.30
C ILE A 70 -9.58 -2.98 1.49
#